data_AF-A0ABD3WMC8-F1
#
_entry.id   AF-A0ABD3WMC8-F1
#
_cell.length_a   1.000
_cell.length_b   1.000
_cell.length_c   1.000
_cell.angle_alpha   90.00
_cell.angle_beta   90.00
_cell.angle_gamma   90.00
#
_symmetry.space_group_name_H-M   'P 1'
#
loop_
_entity.id
_entity.type
_entity.pdbx_description
1 polymer ?
#
loop_
_entity_poly.entity_id
_entity_poly.type
_entity_poly.pdbx_seq_one_letter_code
_entity_poly.pdbx_strand_id
1 'polypeptide(L)'
;MSLQFTLRLRNGEEKILSEPVGHTDGEVELTVLHKAIARLQGKTNDLLTVCVEEQKSAGLQNNHDVVEGNEDDIDEDEETDNEPEEKKPRK
;
A
#
# COMPACT_ATOMS: atom_id res chain seq x y z
N MET A 1 8.67 4.85 -23.18
CA MET A 1 9.05 4.04 -22.01
C MET A 1 7.83 3.86 -21.10
N SER A 2 7.66 2.68 -20.51
CA SER A 2 6.55 2.36 -19.59
C SER A 2 7.06 1.62 -18.35
N LEU A 3 6.42 1.85 -17.21
CA LEU A 3 6.57 1.02 -16.03
C LEU A 3 5.53 -0.10 -16.10
N GLN A 4 5.95 -1.33 -15.81
CA GLN A 4 5.10 -2.50 -15.88
C GLN A 4 5.16 -3.26 -14.56
N PHE A 5 4.00 -3.66 -14.07
CA PHE A 5 3.82 -4.47 -12.88
C PHE A 5 3.09 -5.76 -13.28
N THR A 6 3.63 -6.90 -12.88
CA THR A 6 3.00 -8.20 -13.13
C THR A 6 2.56 -8.79 -11.80
N LEU A 7 1.26 -8.96 -11.63
CA LEU A 7 0.67 -9.69 -10.50
C LEU A 7 0.40 -11.12 -10.94
N ARG A 8 1.01 -12.09 -10.23
CA ARG A 8 0.73 -13.51 -10.45
C ARG A 8 -0.17 -14.03 -9.34
N LEU A 9 -1.34 -14.52 -9.73
CA LEU A 9 -2.34 -15.06 -8.82
C LEU A 9 -2.04 -16.54 -8.51
N ARG A 10 -2.64 -17.05 -7.43
CA ARG A 10 -2.43 -18.44 -6.97
C ARG A 10 -2.90 -19.49 -7.97
N ASN A 11 -3.89 -19.16 -8.81
CA ASN A 11 -4.36 -19.99 -9.92
C ASN A 11 -3.37 -20.03 -11.10
N GLY A 12 -2.23 -19.32 -11.02
CA GLY A 12 -1.23 -19.21 -12.08
C GLY A 12 -1.52 -18.13 -13.12
N GLU A 13 -2.65 -17.42 -13.02
CA GLU A 13 -2.99 -16.31 -13.90
C GLU A 13 -2.08 -15.11 -13.65
N GLU A 14 -1.68 -14.43 -14.72
CA GLU A 14 -0.90 -13.20 -14.65
C GLU A 14 -1.75 -12.01 -15.11
N LYS A 15 -1.79 -10.97 -14.27
CA LYS A 15 -2.39 -9.68 -14.58
C LYS A 15 -1.26 -8.67 -14.75
N ILE A 16 -1.20 -8.06 -15.94
CA ILE A 16 -0.18 -7.06 -16.27
C ILE A 16 -0.83 -5.68 -16.20
N LEU A 17 -0.22 -4.80 -15.40
CA LEU A 17 -0.58 -3.39 -15.31
C LEU A 17 0.57 -2.57 -15.87
N SER A 18 0.27 -1.59 -16.73
CA SER A 18 1.28 -0.70 -17.30
C SER A 18 0.87 0.76 -17.22
N GLU A 19 1.88 1.61 -17.06
CA GLU A 19 1.75 3.07 -17.09
C GLU A 19 2.87 3.69 -17.93
N PRO A 20 2.56 4.65 -18.81
CA PRO A 20 3.58 5.39 -19.54
C PRO A 20 4.39 6.28 -18.57
N VAL A 21 5.71 6.26 -18.72
CA VAL A 21 6.65 7.10 -17.93
C VAL A 21 7.49 8.05 -18.78
N GLY A 22 7.30 8.07 -20.10
CA GLY A 22 7.98 9.04 -20.98
C GLY A 22 8.21 8.54 -22.40
N HIS A 23 8.86 9.37 -23.20
CA HIS A 23 9.30 9.03 -24.57
C HIS A 23 10.64 8.29 -24.53
N THR A 24 10.97 7.55 -25.59
CA THR A 24 12.15 6.68 -25.64
C THR A 24 13.49 7.40 -25.66
N ASP A 25 13.48 8.71 -25.93
CA ASP A 25 14.69 9.44 -26.36
C ASP A 25 15.24 10.40 -25.29
N GLY A 26 14.79 10.30 -24.04
CA GLY A 26 15.20 11.22 -22.97
C GLY A 26 15.14 10.65 -21.56
N GLU A 27 15.66 11.42 -20.61
CA GLU A 27 15.58 11.13 -19.18
C GLU A 27 14.12 11.20 -18.69
N VAL A 28 13.76 10.27 -17.81
CA VAL A 28 12.45 10.28 -17.17
C VAL A 28 12.48 11.24 -15.99
N GLU A 29 11.65 12.28 -16.05
CA GLU A 29 11.46 13.17 -14.90
C GLU A 29 10.92 12.39 -13.69
N LEU A 30 11.53 12.57 -12.52
CA LEU A 30 11.12 11.91 -11.28
C LEU A 30 9.65 12.19 -10.92
N THR A 31 9.15 13.38 -11.25
CA THR A 31 7.75 13.76 -11.04
C THR A 31 6.79 12.93 -11.90
N VAL A 32 7.17 12.63 -13.15
CA VAL A 32 6.41 11.78 -14.07
C VAL A 32 6.43 10.33 -13.59
N LEU A 33 7.61 9.84 -13.18
CA LEU A 33 7.76 8.49 -12.62
C LEU A 33 6.91 8.31 -11.36
N HIS A 34 6.97 9.25 -10.42
CA HIS A 34 6.17 9.22 -9.20
C HIS A 34 4.66 9.20 -9.49
N LYS A 35 4.19 10.03 -10.42
CA LYS A 35 2.78 10.03 -10.83
C LYS A 35 2.36 8.70 -11.47
N ALA A 36 3.23 8.08 -12.26
CA ALA A 36 2.95 6.77 -12.87
C ALA A 36 2.88 5.66 -11.81
N ILE A 37 3.77 5.68 -10.82
CA ILE A 37 3.73 4.75 -9.68
C ILE A 37 2.41 4.92 -8.90
N ALA A 38 2.01 6.16 -8.59
CA ALA A 38 0.76 6.42 -7.87
C ALA A 38 -0.48 5.89 -8.64
N ARG A 39 -0.51 6.06 -9.96
CA ARG A 39 -1.59 5.49 -10.80
C ARG A 39 -1.57 3.97 -10.82
N LEU A 40 -0.39 3.35 -10.89
CA LEU A 40 -0.26 1.89 -10.81
C LEU A 40 -0.72 1.34 -9.46
N GLN A 41 -0.40 2.02 -8.37
CA GLN A 41 -0.87 1.66 -7.03
C GLN A 41 -2.40 1.69 -6.97
N GLY A 42 -3.03 2.75 -7.50
CA GLY A 42 -4.49 2.83 -7.62
C GLY A 42 -5.08 1.65 -8.40
N LYS A 43 -4.58 1.40 -9.62
CA LYS A 43 -5.04 0.26 -10.45
C LYS A 43 -4.83 -1.10 -9.77
N THR A 44 -3.74 -1.25 -9.04
CA THR A 44 -3.45 -2.51 -8.32
C THR A 44 -4.45 -2.70 -7.18
N ASN A 45 -4.75 -1.65 -6.42
CA ASN A 45 -5.76 -1.70 -5.37
C ASN A 45 -7.15 -2.01 -5.91
N ASP A 46 -7.55 -1.38 -7.01
CA ASP A 46 -8.84 -1.64 -7.66
C ASP A 46 -8.92 -3.11 -8.12
N LEU A 47 -7.86 -3.62 -8.75
CA LEU A 47 -7.77 -5.01 -9.20
C LEU A 47 -7.88 -6.00 -8.03
N LEU A 48 -7.12 -5.77 -6.95
CA LEU A 48 -7.14 -6.64 -5.77
C LEU A 48 -8.49 -6.61 -5.07
N THR A 49 -9.13 -5.45 -4.98
CA THR A 49 -10.49 -5.30 -4.44
C THR A 49 -11.46 -6.20 -5.18
N VAL A 50 -11.47 -6.15 -6.53
CA VAL A 50 -12.30 -7.02 -7.36
C VAL A 50 -11.98 -8.49 -7.12
N CYS A 51 -10.70 -8.88 -7.10
CA CYS A 51 -10.31 -10.26 -6.86
C CYS A 51 -10.80 -10.79 -5.49
N VAL A 52 -10.76 -9.95 -4.44
CA VAL A 52 -11.25 -10.33 -3.10
C VAL A 52 -12.77 -10.43 -3.09
N GLU A 53 -13.48 -9.51 -3.74
CA GLU A 53 -14.95 -9.54 -3.83
C GLU A 53 -15.46 -10.75 -4.63
N GLU A 54 -14.78 -11.10 -5.71
CA GLU A 54 -15.06 -12.31 -6.50
C GLU A 54 -14.86 -13.58 -5.66
N GLN A 55 -13.79 -13.65 -4.85
CA GLN A 55 -13.58 -14.79 -3.94
C GLN A 55 -14.66 -14.92 -2.87
N LYS A 56 -15.07 -13.79 -2.27
CA LYS A 56 -16.17 -13.76 -1.30
C LYS A 56 -17.49 -14.22 -1.92
N SER A 57 -17.80 -13.72 -3.12
CA SER A 57 -19.04 -14.04 -3.84
C SER A 57 -19.09 -15.48 -4.36
N ALA A 58 -17.93 -16.05 -4.69
CA ALA A 58 -17.79 -17.45 -5.10
C ALA A 58 -17.93 -18.45 -3.94
N GLY A 59 -18.17 -18.00 -2.70
CA GLY A 59 -18.27 -18.87 -1.52
C GLY A 59 -16.94 -19.55 -1.16
N LEU A 60 -15.83 -19.10 -1.74
CA LEU A 60 -14.47 -19.50 -1.36
C LEU A 60 -14.10 -18.72 -0.10
N GLN A 61 -14.77 -19.04 1.02
CA GLN A 61 -14.23 -18.75 2.33
C GLN A 61 -12.97 -19.59 2.46
N ASN A 62 -11.81 -18.98 2.20
CA ASN A 62 -10.57 -19.53 2.70
C ASN A 62 -10.76 -19.65 4.22
N ASN A 63 -10.89 -20.87 4.72
CA ASN A 63 -10.56 -21.22 6.09
C ASN A 63 -9.06 -20.94 6.25
N HIS A 64 -8.71 -19.67 6.37
CA HIS A 64 -7.42 -19.28 6.90
C HIS A 64 -7.72 -18.95 8.36
N ASP A 65 -7.12 -19.74 9.24
CA ASP A 65 -6.99 -19.46 10.67
C ASP A 65 -6.94 -17.94 10.87
N VAL A 66 -8.00 -17.44 11.46
CA VAL A 66 -7.96 -16.20 12.21
C VAL A 66 -6.86 -16.42 13.24
N VAL A 67 -5.68 -15.86 13.00
CA VAL A 67 -4.84 -15.46 14.13
C VAL A 67 -5.67 -14.39 14.82
N GLU A 68 -6.43 -14.86 15.80
CA GLU A 68 -7.26 -14.11 16.72
C GLU A 68 -6.31 -13.32 17.62
N GLY A 69 -5.68 -12.28 17.05
CA GLY A 69 -5.05 -11.20 17.79
C GLY A 69 -6.13 -10.20 18.15
N ASN A 70 -7.08 -10.64 18.97
CA ASN A 70 -8.15 -9.84 19.53
C ASN A 70 -7.65 -9.17 20.81
N GLU A 71 -7.01 -8.00 20.69
CA GLU A 71 -6.87 -7.04 21.80
C GLU A 71 -6.89 -5.62 21.19
N ASP A 72 -8.11 -5.14 20.93
CA ASP A 72 -8.42 -3.71 21.03
C ASP A 72 -8.13 -3.27 22.47
N ASP A 73 -6.93 -2.75 22.73
CA ASP A 73 -6.66 -1.86 23.86
C ASP A 73 -6.30 -0.49 23.27
N ILE A 74 -7.32 0.14 22.69
CA ILE A 74 -7.32 1.58 22.45
C ILE A 74 -7.75 2.22 23.77
N ASP A 75 -6.78 2.42 24.67
CA ASP A 75 -6.95 3.31 25.81
C ASP A 75 -6.82 4.75 25.26
N GLU A 76 -7.97 5.39 25.06
CA GLU A 76 -8.05 6.84 24.86
C GLU A 76 -7.81 7.55 26.20
N ASP A 77 -6.94 8.56 26.12
CA ASP A 77 -6.92 9.78 26.93
C ASP A 77 -6.14 9.74 28.26
N GLU A 78 -5.03 10.48 28.31
CA GLU A 78 -4.95 11.70 29.13
C GLU A 78 -3.67 12.48 28.79
N GLU A 79 -3.85 13.77 28.51
CA GLU A 79 -2.79 14.75 28.26
C GLU A 79 -1.69 14.72 29.34
N THR A 80 -0.42 14.78 28.94
CA THR A 80 0.56 15.57 29.69
C THR A 80 1.66 16.12 28.78
N ASP A 81 1.54 17.42 28.56
CA ASP A 81 2.57 18.37 28.19
C ASP A 81 3.92 18.06 28.86
N ASN A 82 4.98 17.91 28.06
CA ASN A 82 6.35 17.88 28.59
C ASN A 82 7.19 18.89 27.80
N GLU A 83 7.30 20.09 28.38
CA GLU A 83 8.30 21.10 28.06
C GLU A 83 9.72 20.50 27.97
N PRO A 84 10.58 20.99 27.07
CA PRO A 84 11.97 20.58 27.04
C PRO A 84 12.74 21.23 28.20
N GLU A 85 13.20 20.45 29.18
CA GLU A 85 14.09 20.93 30.24
C GLU A 85 15.43 21.42 29.66
N GLU A 86 15.59 22.75 29.55
CA GLU A 86 16.90 23.40 29.37
C GLU A 86 17.80 23.15 30.58
N LYS A 87 18.80 22.29 30.45
CA LYS A 87 19.87 22.18 31.45
C LYS A 87 20.85 23.37 31.31
N LYS A 88 20.66 24.40 32.13
CA LYS A 88 21.72 25.39 32.43
C LYS A 88 22.80 24.79 33.33
N PRO A 89 24.09 25.09 33.09
CA PRO A 89 25.18 24.69 33.97
C PRO A 89 25.13 25.48 35.29
N ARG A 90 25.28 24.79 36.42
CA ARG A 90 25.48 25.44 37.73
C ARG A 90 26.95 25.88 37.85
N LYS A 91 27.13 27.20 37.84
CA LYS A 91 28.26 28.04 38.30
C LYS A 91 29.69 27.55 38.06
#